data_AF-A0A2P0QFB5-F1
#
_entry.id   AF-A0A2P0QFB5-F1
#
_cell.length_a   1.000
_cell.length_b   1.000
_cell.length_c   1.000
_cell.angle_alpha   90.00
_cell.angle_beta   90.00
_cell.angle_gamma   90.00
#
_symmetry.space_group_name_H-M   'P 1'
#
loop_
_entity.id
_entity.type
_entity.pdbx_description
1 polymer ?
#
loop_
_entity_poly.entity_id
_entity_poly.type
_entity_poly.pdbx_seq_one_letter_code
_entity_poly.pdbx_strand_id
1 'polypeptide(L)'
;MDNRMQFRELIARHELKQYEAAALICAYTSRPCAVRTVRSWINDPEKPSSYPCPDWAVSALKDALRLRESGSAKELGGLEGMDQEGEG
;
A
#
# COMPACT_ATOMS: atom_id res chain seq x y z
N MET A 1 16.70 -0.19 -9.92
CA MET A 1 16.07 -0.91 -8.78
C MET A 1 15.12 -1.95 -9.34
N ASP A 2 15.18 -3.17 -8.83
CA ASP A 2 14.26 -4.25 -9.24
C ASP A 2 12.83 -3.96 -8.76
N ASN A 3 11.82 -4.25 -9.59
CA ASN A 3 10.42 -3.99 -9.28
C ASN A 3 9.95 -4.73 -8.03
N ARG A 4 10.49 -5.93 -7.76
CA ARG A 4 10.21 -6.68 -6.53
C ARG A 4 10.66 -5.89 -5.30
N MET A 5 11.87 -5.33 -5.35
CA MET A 5 12.42 -4.55 -4.24
C MET A 5 11.58 -3.30 -4.01
N GLN A 6 11.22 -2.58 -5.07
CA GLN A 6 10.34 -1.40 -4.96
C GLN A 6 8.98 -1.76 -4.35
N PHE A 7 8.37 -2.87 -4.77
CA PHE A 7 7.09 -3.31 -4.25
C PHE A 7 7.16 -3.68 -2.77
N ARG A 8 8.22 -4.40 -2.36
CA ARG A 8 8.47 -4.72 -0.95
C ARG A 8 8.68 -3.48 -0.09
N GLU A 9 9.42 -2.51 -0.61
CA GLU A 9 9.69 -1.26 0.10
C GLU A 9 8.40 -0.46 0.30
N LEU A 10 7.50 -0.39 -0.69
CA LEU A 10 6.19 0.26 -0.55
C LEU A 10 5.33 -0.42 0.52
N ILE A 11 5.30 -1.75 0.54
CA ILE A 11 4.58 -2.50 1.57
C ILE A 11 5.14 -2.19 2.96
N ALA A 12 6.46 -2.26 3.11
CA ALA A 12 7.12 -2.04 4.40
C ALA A 12 6.94 -0.60 4.89
N ARG A 13 7.10 0.40 4.01
CA ARG A 13 7.00 1.82 4.35
C ARG A 13 5.61 2.24 4.80
N HIS A 14 4.56 1.65 4.20
CA HIS A 14 3.17 1.96 4.54
C HIS A 14 2.54 0.92 5.48
N GLU A 15 3.36 0.07 6.10
CA GLU A 15 2.96 -0.98 7.04
C GLU A 15 1.83 -1.89 6.52
N LEU A 16 1.82 -2.14 5.21
CA LEU A 16 0.79 -2.93 4.56
C LEU A 16 1.07 -4.43 4.68
N LYS A 17 0.00 -5.22 4.67
CA LYS A 17 0.05 -6.66 4.45
C LYS A 17 -0.17 -6.98 2.97
N GLN A 18 0.24 -8.18 2.55
CA GLN A 18 0.13 -8.62 1.15
C GLN A 18 -1.30 -8.58 0.62
N TYR A 19 -2.29 -8.91 1.45
CA TYR A 19 -3.70 -8.88 1.06
C TYR A 19 -4.21 -7.45 0.90
N GLU A 20 -3.70 -6.50 1.68
CA GLU A 20 -4.08 -5.08 1.60
C GLU A 20 -3.50 -4.46 0.33
N ALA A 21 -2.24 -4.76 0.00
CA ALA A 21 -1.65 -4.35 -1.26
C ALA A 21 -2.43 -4.91 -2.47
N ALA A 22 -2.83 -6.19 -2.42
CA ALA A 22 -3.66 -6.79 -3.47
C ALA A 22 -5.03 -6.10 -3.59
N ALA A 23 -5.69 -5.82 -2.47
CA ALA A 23 -6.97 -5.13 -2.44
C ALA A 23 -6.87 -3.69 -2.97
N LEU A 24 -5.83 -2.94 -2.60
CA LEU A 24 -5.57 -1.59 -3.08
C LEU A 24 -5.36 -1.55 -4.61
N ILE A 25 -4.53 -2.47 -5.14
CA ILE A 25 -4.31 -2.57 -6.58
C ILE A 25 -5.61 -2.96 -7.29
N CYS A 26 -6.38 -3.88 -6.73
CA CYS A 26 -7.66 -4.31 -7.31
C CYS A 26 -8.66 -3.15 -7.37
N ALA A 27 -8.78 -2.37 -6.28
CA ALA A 27 -9.66 -1.21 -6.20
C ALA A 27 -9.21 -0.09 -7.17
N TYR A 28 -7.91 0.18 -7.25
CA TYR A 28 -7.37 1.24 -8.11
C TYR A 28 -7.45 0.91 -9.60
N THR A 29 -7.08 -0.31 -9.98
CA THR A 29 -7.01 -0.72 -11.40
C THR A 29 -8.33 -1.23 -11.97
N SER A 30 -9.32 -1.51 -11.11
CA SER A 30 -10.54 -2.27 -11.47
C SER A 30 -10.26 -3.64 -12.10
N ARG A 31 -9.05 -4.20 -11.89
CA ARG A 31 -8.65 -5.51 -12.40
C ARG A 31 -8.50 -6.49 -11.24
N PRO A 32 -8.86 -7.77 -11.42
CA PRO A 32 -8.71 -8.76 -10.36
C PRO A 32 -7.24 -8.96 -10.01
N CYS A 33 -6.85 -8.61 -8.79
CA CYS A 33 -5.52 -8.85 -8.23
C CYS A 33 -5.64 -9.78 -7.01
N ALA A 34 -5.20 -11.03 -7.15
CA ALA A 34 -5.24 -11.99 -6.05
C ALA A 34 -3.99 -11.90 -5.18
N VAL A 35 -4.15 -12.15 -3.87
CA VAL A 35 -3.03 -12.18 -2.90
C VAL A 35 -1.93 -13.16 -3.33
N ARG A 36 -2.30 -14.29 -3.94
CA ARG A 36 -1.35 -15.28 -4.48
C ARG A 36 -0.44 -14.69 -5.57
N THR A 37 -0.96 -13.77 -6.37
CA THR A 37 -0.23 -13.09 -7.44
C THR A 37 0.78 -12.11 -6.84
N VAL A 38 0.35 -11.33 -5.85
CA VAL A 38 1.26 -10.46 -5.08
C VAL A 38 2.37 -11.29 -4.43
N ARG A 39 2.02 -12.43 -3.82
CA ARG A 39 2.98 -13.36 -3.23
C ARG A 39 3.99 -13.89 -4.25
N SER A 40 3.56 -14.21 -5.49
CA SER A 40 4.50 -14.62 -6.55
C SER A 40 5.47 -13.53 -6.97
N TRP A 41 5.08 -12.25 -6.87
CA TRP A 41 5.95 -11.13 -7.22
C TRP A 41 7.01 -10.86 -6.17
N ILE A 42 6.63 -10.93 -4.89
CA ILE A 42 7.52 -10.60 -3.76
C ILE A 42 8.25 -11.81 -3.17
N ASN A 43 7.92 -13.02 -3.61
CA ASN A 43 8.63 -14.22 -3.17
C ASN A 43 10.07 -14.23 -3.69
N ASP A 44 10.87 -15.10 -3.05
CA ASP A 44 12.24 -15.39 -3.42
C ASP A 44 12.34 -15.71 -4.94
N PRO A 45 13.19 -15.00 -5.71
CA PRO A 45 13.41 -15.27 -7.14
C PRO A 45 13.82 -16.71 -7.44
N GLU A 46 14.50 -17.38 -6.51
CA GLU A 46 15.04 -18.73 -6.73
C GLU A 46 13.94 -19.80 -6.65
N LYS A 47 12.72 -19.44 -6.21
CA LYS A 47 11.60 -20.38 -6.14
C LYS A 47 10.91 -20.50 -7.51
N PRO A 48 10.52 -21.72 -7.93
CA PRO A 48 9.83 -21.95 -9.21
C PRO A 48 8.44 -21.31 -9.31
N SER A 49 7.88 -20.86 -8.18
CA SER A 49 6.61 -20.10 -8.13
C SER A 49 6.80 -18.58 -8.16
N SER A 50 8.04 -18.12 -8.31
CA SER A 50 8.38 -16.70 -8.35
C SER A 50 8.20 -16.18 -9.77
N TYR A 51 7.36 -15.15 -9.89
CA TYR A 51 7.21 -14.41 -11.13
C TYR A 51 7.86 -13.05 -10.97
N PRO A 52 8.43 -12.47 -12.05
CA PRO A 52 8.92 -11.10 -12.00
C PRO A 52 7.77 -10.15 -11.62
N CYS A 53 8.06 -9.19 -10.73
CA CYS A 53 7.09 -8.16 -10.39
C CYS A 53 6.95 -7.20 -11.59
N PRO A 54 5.75 -7.06 -12.17
CA PRO A 54 5.59 -6.22 -13.35
C PRO A 54 5.57 -4.73 -12.98
N ASP A 55 6.08 -3.88 -13.88
CA ASP A 55 6.16 -2.42 -13.66
C ASP A 55 4.81 -1.80 -13.31
N TRP A 56 3.75 -2.23 -13.99
CA TRP A 56 2.40 -1.70 -13.76
C TRP A 56 1.89 -1.96 -12.34
N ALA A 57 2.33 -3.05 -11.68
CA ALA A 57 1.89 -3.36 -10.32
C ALA A 57 2.54 -2.42 -9.30
N VAL A 58 3.82 -2.06 -9.53
CA VAL A 58 4.52 -1.06 -8.72
C VAL A 58 3.86 0.31 -8.89
N SER A 59 3.61 0.74 -10.14
CA SER A 59 2.95 2.02 -10.41
C SER A 59 1.55 2.07 -9.81
N ALA A 60 0.74 1.03 -9.99
CA ALA A 60 -0.61 0.95 -9.44
C ALA A 60 -0.63 1.06 -7.91
N LEU A 61 0.29 0.39 -7.21
CA LEU A 61 0.37 0.48 -5.75
C LEU A 61 0.80 1.88 -5.31
N LYS A 62 1.79 2.50 -5.98
CA LYS A 62 2.23 3.87 -5.69
C LYS A 62 1.09 4.87 -5.85
N ASP A 63 0.35 4.78 -6.94
CA ASP A 63 -0.76 5.71 -7.22
C ASP A 63 -1.95 5.47 -6.29
N ALA A 64 -2.26 4.22 -5.97
CA ALA A 64 -3.30 3.88 -4.98
C ALA A 64 -2.97 4.43 -3.58
N LEU A 65 -1.69 4.35 -3.17
CA LEU A 65 -1.21 4.91 -1.91
C LEU A 65 -1.30 6.43 -1.89
N ARG A 66 -0.85 7.11 -2.96
CA ARG A 66 -0.98 8.56 -3.09
C ARG A 66 -2.44 8.99 -3.02
N LEU A 67 -3.35 8.26 -3.67
CA LEU A 67 -4.78 8.54 -3.62
C LEU A 67 -5.32 8.39 -2.19
N ARG A 68 -4.95 7.31 -1.49
CA ARG A 68 -5.31 7.09 -0.08
C ARG A 68 -4.83 8.23 0.82
N GLU A 69 -3.59 8.68 0.66
CA GLU A 69 -3.01 9.79 1.44
C GLU A 69 -3.72 11.12 1.13
N SER A 70 -3.99 11.40 -0.15
CA SER A 70 -4.73 12.60 -0.55
C SER A 70 -6.20 12.61 -0.07
N GLY A 71 -6.82 11.43 0.08
CA GLY A 71 -8.15 11.28 0.67
C GLY A 71 -8.16 11.38 2.20
N SER A 72 -7.10 10.89 2.86
CA SER A 72 -6.95 10.93 4.32
C SER A 72 -6.59 12.32 4.86
N ALA A 73 -6.02 13.20 4.02
CA ALA A 73 -5.72 14.59 4.37
C ALA A 73 -6.97 15.44 4.71
N LYS A 74 -8.19 14.91 4.50
CA LYS A 74 -9.44 15.59 4.85
C LYS A 74 -9.87 15.40 6.31
N GLU A 75 -9.21 14.54 7.10
CA GLU A 75 -9.66 14.15 8.45
C GLU A 75 -8.72 14.55 9.61
N LEU A 76 -7.57 15.17 9.35
CA LEU A 76 -6.61 15.59 10.40
C LEU A 76 -6.70 17.08 10.80
N GLY A 77 -7.90 17.67 10.73
CA GLY A 77 -8.13 19.07 11.08
C GLY A 77 -9.07 19.32 12.26
N GLY A 78 -9.33 18.33 13.13
CA GLY A 78 -10.45 18.39 14.07
C GLY A 78 -10.26 17.75 15.44
N LEU A 79 -9.08 17.83 16.06
CA LEU A 79 -8.88 17.44 17.46
C LEU A 79 -7.81 18.32 18.15
N GLU A 80 -8.03 19.62 18.26
CA GLU A 80 -7.40 20.45 19.31
C GLU A 80 -8.47 21.37 19.89
N GLY A 81 -8.89 21.08 21.12
CA GLY A 81 -9.98 21.75 21.80
C GLY A 81 -10.51 20.89 22.95
N MET A 82 -9.62 20.41 23.82
CA MET A 82 -9.99 19.97 25.16
C MET A 82 -9.61 21.11 26.11
N ASP A 83 -10.57 21.99 26.35
CA ASP A 83 -10.59 22.90 27.48
C ASP A 83 -10.34 22.12 28.77
N GLN A 84 -9.20 22.37 29.42
CA GLN A 84 -9.02 22.04 30.82
C GLN A 84 -9.59 23.19 31.65
N GLU A 85 -10.64 22.87 32.39
CA GLU A 85 -11.21 23.67 33.45
C GLU A 85 -10.20 23.92 34.59
N GLY A 86 -10.28 25.11 35.19
CA GLY A 86 -10.08 25.29 36.64
C GLY A 86 -8.68 25.63 37.15
N GLU A 87 -8.51 26.86 37.66
CA GLU A 87 -8.36 27.17 39.09
C GLU A 87 -7.80 28.60 39.26
N GLY A 88 -8.46 29.41 40.10
CA GLY A 88 -8.01 30.75 40.51
C GLY A 88 -9.14 31.70 40.87
#